data_AF-A0A2V6GZK8-F1
#
_entry.id   AF-A0A2V6GZK8-F1
#
_cell.length_a   1.000
_cell.length_b   1.000
_cell.length_c   1.000
_cell.angle_alpha   90.00
_cell.angle_beta   90.00
_cell.angle_gamma   90.00
#
_symmetry.space_group_name_H-M   'P 1'
#
loop_
_entity.id
_entity.type
_entity.pdbx_description
1 polymer ?
#
loop_
_entity_poly.entity_id
_entity_poly.type
_entity_poly.pdbx_seq_one_letter_code
_entity_poly.pdbx_strand_id
1 'polypeptide(L)'
;MTVLGLTPEIEFLVQAVLKDQNRVPLGVIRARRSWRRDTFDTNPPLVSVVIPCYDQAHFLSEAIESVLAQTYPHFELVVVDDGSNDNTAAVVNRYPGIRYFRQENQGLAAARNAGLRQTMGEYLVFLDSDDRLLPSALEAGLRCFRENPACG
;
A
#
# COMPACT_ATOMS: atom_id res chain seq x y z
N MET A 1 14.38 34.31 11.51
CA MET A 1 14.74 34.99 10.25
C MET A 1 14.16 34.16 9.12
N THR A 2 13.07 34.64 8.51
CA THR A 2 12.23 33.90 7.57
C THR A 2 12.99 33.61 6.28
N VAL A 3 13.20 32.34 5.95
CA VAL A 3 13.65 31.96 4.60
C VAL A 3 12.42 32.08 3.69
N LEU A 4 12.41 33.13 2.88
CA LEU A 4 11.37 33.46 1.90
C LEU A 4 11.20 32.28 0.93
N GLY A 5 10.04 31.63 1.03
CA GLY A 5 9.58 30.62 0.08
C GLY A 5 9.27 31.27 -1.27
N LEU A 6 10.12 31.00 -2.27
CA LEU A 6 9.76 31.23 -3.66
C LEU A 6 8.75 30.15 -4.05
N THR A 7 7.47 30.48 -4.00
CA THR A 7 6.39 29.64 -4.53
C THR A 7 6.38 29.80 -6.05
N PRO A 8 6.55 28.73 -6.85
CA PRO A 8 6.39 28.85 -8.30
C PRO A 8 4.91 28.95 -8.62
N GLU A 9 4.47 30.12 -9.07
CA GLU A 9 3.15 30.36 -9.64
C GLU A 9 3.26 30.06 -11.16
N ILE A 10 2.57 29.02 -11.65
CA ILE A 10 2.54 28.76 -13.10
C ILE A 10 1.43 29.63 -13.69
N GLU A 11 1.81 30.47 -14.65
CA GLU A 11 0.88 31.31 -15.40
C GLU A 11 0.68 30.73 -16.81
N PHE A 12 -0.56 30.39 -17.15
CA PHE A 12 -0.94 30.03 -18.51
C PHE A 12 -1.59 31.23 -19.19
N LEU A 13 -1.00 31.71 -20.27
CA LEU A 13 -1.63 32.70 -21.14
C LEU A 13 -2.67 31.98 -22.02
N VAL A 14 -3.94 32.32 -21.82
CA VAL A 14 -5.03 31.77 -22.62
C VAL A 14 -5.29 32.70 -23.80
N GLN A 15 -5.27 32.16 -25.01
CA GLN A 15 -5.60 32.88 -26.24
C GLN A 15 -6.68 32.14 -27.01
N ALA A 16 -7.66 32.88 -27.54
CA ALA A 16 -8.56 32.38 -28.58
C ALA A 16 -7.84 32.43 -29.93
N VAL A 17 -7.98 31.39 -30.73
CA VAL A 17 -7.58 31.39 -32.15
C VAL A 17 -8.83 31.62 -32.97
N LEU A 18 -8.86 32.73 -33.70
CA LEU A 18 -9.95 33.09 -34.60
C LEU A 18 -9.82 32.35 -35.93
N LYS A 19 -10.90 32.34 -36.73
CA LYS A 19 -10.94 31.61 -38.02
C LYS A 19 -9.92 32.11 -39.05
N ASP A 20 -9.47 33.35 -38.90
CA ASP A 20 -8.43 34.00 -39.70
C ASP A 20 -7.01 33.74 -39.17
N GLN A 21 -6.86 32.80 -38.23
CA GLN A 21 -5.60 32.45 -37.54
C GLN A 21 -5.07 33.53 -36.59
N ASN A 22 -5.79 34.64 -36.38
CA ASN A 22 -5.39 35.64 -35.40
C ASN A 22 -5.61 35.12 -33.96
N ARG A 23 -4.69 35.50 -33.06
CA ARG A 23 -4.76 35.13 -31.65
C ARG A 23 -5.16 36.32 -30.80
N VAL A 24 -6.21 36.17 -30.00
CA VAL A 24 -6.70 37.19 -29.07
C VAL A 24 -6.46 36.71 -27.62
N PRO A 25 -5.75 37.47 -26.78
CA PRO A 25 -5.58 37.11 -25.38
C PRO A 25 -6.92 37.15 -24.65
N LEU A 26 -7.28 36.05 -23.99
CA LEU A 26 -8.50 35.91 -23.20
C LEU A 26 -8.26 36.08 -21.70
N GLY A 27 -7.02 35.86 -21.23
CA GLY A 27 -6.66 36.03 -19.83
C GLY A 27 -5.48 35.17 -19.41
N VAL A 28 -5.17 35.20 -18.12
CA VAL A 28 -4.11 34.39 -17.50
C VAL A 28 -4.74 33.44 -16.49
N ILE A 29 -4.50 32.14 -16.64
CA ILE A 29 -4.84 31.16 -15.61
C ILE A 29 -3.62 31.01 -14.71
N ARG A 30 -3.77 31.38 -13.44
CA ARG A 30 -2.75 31.17 -12.40
C ARG A 30 -3.04 29.85 -11.69
N ALA A 31 -2.15 28.88 -11.86
CA ALA A 31 -2.22 27.62 -11.16
C ALA A 31 -1.18 27.59 -10.04
N ARG A 32 -1.63 27.40 -8.81
CA ARG A 32 -0.77 27.05 -7.68
C ARG A 32 -0.64 25.54 -7.63
N ARG A 33 0.39 25.00 -8.29
CA ARG A 33 0.75 23.58 -8.11
C ARG A 33 1.80 23.48 -7.02
N SER A 34 1.42 22.94 -5.85
CA SER A 34 2.37 22.13 -5.12
C SER A 34 2.63 20.90 -5.99
N TRP A 35 3.76 20.85 -6.68
CA TRP A 35 4.29 19.55 -7.07
C TRP A 35 4.58 18.83 -5.75
N ARG A 36 3.62 18.03 -5.24
CA ARG A 36 4.04 16.82 -4.55
C ARG A 36 4.90 16.10 -5.58
N ARG A 37 6.13 15.75 -5.20
CA ARG A 37 6.90 14.73 -5.91
C ARG A 37 6.12 13.42 -5.75
N ASP A 38 5.00 13.30 -6.44
CA ASP A 38 4.57 12.01 -6.91
C ASP A 38 5.49 11.75 -8.09
N THR A 39 6.71 11.30 -7.78
CA THR A 39 7.38 10.36 -8.66
C THR A 39 6.33 9.29 -8.89
N PHE A 40 5.65 9.35 -10.04
CA PHE A 40 4.92 8.21 -10.55
C PHE A 40 6.00 7.16 -10.74
N ASP A 41 6.21 6.36 -9.71
CA ASP A 41 7.11 5.23 -9.79
C ASP A 41 6.51 4.36 -10.87
N THR A 42 7.18 4.27 -12.02
CA THR A 42 6.67 3.55 -13.19
C THR A 42 6.48 2.06 -12.88
N ASN A 43 6.96 1.62 -11.72
CA ASN A 43 6.63 0.37 -11.08
C ASN A 43 6.34 0.63 -9.59
N PRO A 44 5.08 0.59 -9.11
CA PRO A 44 4.80 0.79 -7.70
C PRO A 44 5.48 -0.30 -6.85
N PRO A 45 6.02 -0.02 -5.65
CA PRO A 45 6.74 -1.02 -4.85
C PRO A 45 5.81 -2.14 -4.38
N LEU A 46 6.25 -3.39 -4.44
CA LEU A 46 5.44 -4.51 -3.94
C LEU A 46 5.44 -4.51 -2.41
N VAL A 47 4.25 -4.57 -1.79
CA VAL A 47 4.11 -4.75 -0.33
C VAL A 47 3.75 -6.20 -0.02
N SER A 48 4.52 -6.82 0.85
CA SER A 48 4.23 -8.16 1.36
C SER A 48 3.45 -8.07 2.65
N VAL A 49 2.29 -8.71 2.73
CA VAL A 49 1.53 -8.85 3.97
C VAL A 49 1.61 -10.30 4.44
N VAL A 50 2.07 -10.49 5.68
CA VAL A 50 2.16 -11.81 6.32
C VAL A 50 1.20 -11.85 7.50
N ILE A 51 0.27 -12.81 7.46
CA ILE A 51 -0.64 -13.11 8.57
C ILE A 51 -0.22 -14.41 9.24
N PRO A 52 0.50 -14.37 10.39
CA PRO A 52 0.67 -15.56 11.21
C PRO A 52 -0.66 -15.93 11.88
N CYS A 53 -1.00 -17.22 11.91
CA CYS A 53 -2.24 -17.72 12.48
C CYS A 53 -2.00 -19.04 13.22
N TYR A 54 -2.55 -19.15 14.42
CA TYR A 54 -2.58 -20.40 15.21
C TYR A 54 -3.89 -20.47 15.99
N ASP A 55 -4.80 -21.37 15.59
CA ASP A 55 -6.12 -21.58 16.22
C ASP A 55 -6.99 -20.31 16.29
N GLN A 56 -6.91 -19.46 15.25
CA GLN A 56 -7.62 -18.18 15.14
C GLN A 56 -8.47 -18.06 13.86
N ALA A 57 -8.96 -19.18 13.32
CA ALA A 57 -9.72 -19.21 12.06
C ALA A 57 -10.95 -18.28 12.06
N HIS A 58 -11.54 -18.04 13.24
CA HIS A 58 -12.73 -17.22 13.42
C HIS A 58 -12.50 -15.72 13.15
N PHE A 59 -11.28 -15.22 13.34
CA PHE A 59 -10.93 -13.84 12.98
C PHE A 59 -10.27 -13.73 11.61
N LEU A 60 -9.59 -14.79 11.17
CA LEU A 60 -8.74 -14.79 9.98
C LEU A 60 -9.44 -14.28 8.70
N SER A 61 -10.74 -14.53 8.54
CA SER A 61 -11.52 -14.06 7.40
C SER A 61 -11.49 -12.53 7.30
N GLU A 62 -11.69 -11.84 8.42
CA GLU A 62 -11.77 -10.39 8.48
C GLU A 62 -10.38 -9.75 8.31
N ALA A 63 -9.34 -10.39 8.85
CA ALA A 63 -7.96 -9.97 8.62
C ALA A 63 -7.61 -10.04 7.13
N ILE A 64 -7.91 -11.17 6.47
CA ILE A 64 -7.72 -11.34 5.01
C ILE A 64 -8.49 -10.28 4.22
N GLU A 65 -9.79 -10.12 4.51
CA GLU A 65 -10.65 -9.15 3.83
C GLU A 65 -10.15 -7.71 3.99
N SER A 66 -9.58 -7.36 5.14
CA SER A 66 -9.00 -6.03 5.37
C SER A 66 -7.77 -5.75 4.48
N VAL A 67 -7.00 -6.79 4.14
CA VAL A 67 -5.87 -6.69 3.21
C VAL A 67 -6.38 -6.62 1.77
N LEU A 68 -7.36 -7.45 1.41
CA LEU A 68 -7.96 -7.43 0.06
C LEU A 68 -8.68 -6.12 -0.25
N ALA A 69 -9.16 -5.40 0.78
CA ALA A 69 -9.84 -4.12 0.66
C ALA A 69 -8.90 -2.90 0.66
N GLN A 70 -7.57 -3.09 0.58
CA GLN A 70 -6.63 -1.98 0.57
C GLN A 70 -6.77 -1.12 -0.69
N THR A 71 -6.66 0.22 -0.53
CA THR A 71 -6.65 1.16 -1.66
C THR A 71 -5.39 1.04 -2.51
N TYR A 72 -4.31 0.50 -1.93
CA TYR A 72 -3.08 0.22 -2.64
C TYR A 72 -3.15 -1.16 -3.31
N PRO A 73 -3.02 -1.27 -4.64
CA PRO A 73 -3.31 -2.51 -5.35
C PRO A 73 -2.12 -3.47 -5.48
N HIS A 74 -0.88 -3.01 -5.23
CA HIS A 74 0.32 -3.80 -5.53
C HIS A 74 0.88 -4.49 -4.28
N PHE A 75 0.17 -5.52 -3.83
CA PHE A 75 0.57 -6.32 -2.67
C PHE A 75 0.50 -7.83 -2.97
N GLU A 76 1.20 -8.59 -2.16
CA GLU A 76 0.99 -10.04 -2.01
C GLU A 76 0.59 -10.35 -0.57
N LEU A 77 -0.14 -11.45 -0.39
CA LEU A 77 -0.62 -11.89 0.91
C LEU A 77 -0.22 -13.34 1.16
N VAL A 78 0.47 -13.57 2.28
CA VAL A 78 0.88 -14.87 2.77
C VAL A 78 0.22 -15.13 4.13
N VAL A 79 -0.53 -16.22 4.25
CA VAL A 79 -1.01 -16.72 5.53
C VAL A 79 -0.09 -17.85 5.98
N VAL A 80 0.46 -17.72 7.19
CA VAL A 80 1.27 -18.76 7.83
C VAL A 80 0.47 -19.41 8.93
N ASP A 81 0.05 -20.65 8.72
CA ASP A 81 -0.59 -21.48 9.73
C ASP A 81 0.46 -22.21 10.56
N ASP A 82 0.63 -21.81 11.82
CA ASP A 82 1.61 -22.34 12.77
C ASP A 82 1.10 -23.60 13.48
N GLY A 83 0.46 -24.50 12.72
CA GLY A 83 0.04 -25.81 13.20
C GLY A 83 -1.35 -25.85 13.85
N SER A 84 -2.29 -25.04 13.36
CA SER A 84 -3.66 -24.96 13.89
C SER A 84 -4.41 -26.29 13.81
N ASN A 85 -5.20 -26.57 14.84
CA ASN A 85 -6.14 -27.69 14.97
C ASN A 85 -7.56 -27.33 14.52
N ASP A 86 -7.83 -26.04 14.32
CA ASP A 86 -9.11 -25.53 13.84
C ASP A 86 -9.24 -25.58 12.30
N ASN A 87 -10.25 -24.89 11.77
CA ASN A 87 -10.55 -24.84 10.33
C ASN A 87 -9.78 -23.75 9.55
N THR A 88 -8.61 -23.31 10.03
CA THR A 88 -7.77 -22.27 9.39
C THR A 88 -7.55 -22.52 7.90
N ALA A 89 -7.14 -23.72 7.50
CA ALA A 89 -6.92 -24.05 6.08
C ALA A 89 -8.20 -23.88 5.23
N ALA A 90 -9.36 -24.26 5.77
CA ALA A 90 -10.64 -24.11 5.09
C ALA A 90 -11.03 -22.63 4.94
N VAL A 91 -10.71 -21.79 5.93
CA VAL A 91 -10.91 -20.34 5.86
C VAL A 91 -10.10 -19.74 4.71
N VAL A 92 -8.80 -20.05 4.64
CA VAL A 92 -7.90 -19.52 3.59
C VAL A 92 -8.32 -19.97 2.19
N ASN A 93 -8.73 -21.23 2.04
CA ASN A 93 -9.16 -21.79 0.75
C ASN A 93 -10.35 -21.06 0.09
N ARG A 94 -11.08 -20.20 0.82
CA ARG A 94 -12.15 -19.36 0.26
C ARG A 94 -11.63 -18.18 -0.56
N TYR A 95 -10.34 -17.84 -0.44
CA TYR A 95 -9.75 -16.64 -1.04
C TYR A 95 -8.68 -17.03 -2.07
N PRO A 96 -9.00 -17.03 -3.37
CA PRO A 96 -8.02 -17.36 -4.41
C PRO A 96 -6.92 -16.28 -4.50
N GLY A 97 -5.70 -16.70 -4.84
CA GLY A 97 -4.55 -15.79 -4.99
C GLY A 97 -3.77 -15.49 -3.70
N ILE A 98 -4.23 -15.99 -2.55
CA ILE A 98 -3.48 -15.95 -1.29
C ILE A 98 -2.53 -17.14 -1.22
N ARG A 99 -1.30 -16.90 -0.78
CA ARG A 99 -0.33 -17.96 -0.52
C ARG A 99 -0.54 -18.50 0.89
N TYR A 100 -0.71 -19.81 1.00
CA TYR A 100 -0.87 -20.49 2.28
C TYR A 100 0.36 -21.35 2.56
N PHE A 101 0.95 -21.19 3.74
CA PHE A 101 2.07 -22.00 4.21
C PHE A 101 1.76 -22.54 5.60
N ARG A 102 1.85 -23.85 5.79
CA ARG A 102 1.63 -24.50 7.08
C ARG A 102 2.94 -25.06 7.62
N GLN A 103 3.16 -24.93 8.92
CA GLN A 103 4.28 -25.54 9.65
C GLN A 103 3.80 -26.18 10.95
N GLU A 104 4.68 -26.95 11.61
CA GLU A 104 4.48 -27.34 13.01
C GLU A 104 4.65 -26.12 13.91
N ASN A 105 3.86 -26.05 14.99
CA ASN A 105 3.83 -24.93 15.92
C ASN A 105 5.23 -24.65 16.50
N GLN A 106 5.77 -23.50 16.14
CA GLN A 106 7.07 -22.99 16.59
C GLN A 106 6.98 -21.58 17.19
N GLY A 107 5.76 -21.07 17.37
CA GLY A 107 5.46 -19.77 17.94
C GLY A 107 5.51 -18.62 16.93
N LEU A 108 4.91 -17.49 17.34
CA LEU A 108 4.69 -16.30 16.50
C LEU A 108 5.94 -15.81 15.75
N ALA A 109 7.10 -15.76 16.42
CA ALA A 109 8.33 -15.30 15.79
C ALA A 109 8.80 -16.23 14.67
N ALA A 110 8.67 -17.55 14.86
CA ALA A 110 8.99 -18.53 13.84
C ALA A 110 8.02 -18.44 12.65
N ALA A 111 6.72 -18.28 12.93
CA ALA A 111 5.70 -18.08 11.90
C ALA A 111 5.95 -16.81 11.06
N ARG A 112 6.24 -15.68 11.70
CA ARG A 112 6.60 -14.42 11.01
C ARG A 112 7.86 -14.58 10.15
N ASN A 113 8.89 -15.23 10.68
CA ASN A 113 10.12 -15.50 9.93
C ASN A 113 9.91 -16.47 8.76
N ALA A 114 9.02 -17.46 8.91
CA ALA A 114 8.64 -18.34 7.82
C ALA A 114 7.90 -17.58 6.73
N GLY A 115 6.95 -16.71 7.11
CA GLY A 115 6.24 -15.84 6.18
C GLY A 115 7.18 -14.91 5.42
N LEU A 116 8.13 -14.26 6.11
CA LEU A 116 9.15 -13.42 5.46
C LEU A 116 9.94 -14.19 4.38
N ARG A 117 10.30 -15.45 4.62
CA ARG A 117 10.99 -16.28 3.61
C ARG A 117 10.11 -16.64 2.42
N GLN A 118 8.79 -16.51 2.57
CA GLN A 118 7.84 -16.74 1.49
C GLN A 118 7.55 -15.46 0.72
N THR A 119 8.04 -14.28 1.08
CA THR A 119 7.66 -13.02 0.43
C THR A 119 8.76 -12.45 -0.49
N MET A 120 8.36 -11.60 -1.43
CA MET A 120 9.17 -10.97 -2.47
C MET A 120 9.05 -9.44 -2.50
N GLY A 121 8.15 -8.85 -1.70
CA GLY A 121 7.94 -7.40 -1.68
C GLY A 121 9.08 -6.63 -1.04
N GLU A 122 9.23 -5.39 -1.49
CA GLU A 122 10.21 -4.42 -0.99
C GLU A 122 9.86 -3.92 0.42
N TYR A 123 8.57 -3.90 0.73
CA TYR A 123 8.04 -3.58 2.05
C TYR A 123 7.34 -4.79 2.65
N LEU A 124 7.32 -4.87 3.98
CA LEU A 124 6.71 -5.96 4.73
C LEU A 124 5.80 -5.43 5.83
N VAL A 125 4.62 -6.05 5.96
CA VAL A 125 3.69 -5.84 7.08
C VAL A 125 3.38 -7.19 7.70
N PHE A 126 3.58 -7.31 9.00
CA PHE A 126 2.97 -8.38 9.79
C PHE A 126 1.61 -7.90 10.28
N LEU A 127 0.55 -8.64 9.96
CA LEU A 127 -0.81 -8.40 10.43
C LEU A 127 -1.24 -9.60 11.27
N ASP A 128 -1.52 -9.40 12.55
CA ASP A 128 -1.98 -10.49 13.41
C ASP A 128 -3.37 -10.96 12.96
N SER A 129 -3.66 -12.27 13.10
CA SER A 129 -4.87 -12.88 12.52
C SER A 129 -6.19 -12.39 13.14
N ASP A 130 -6.12 -11.74 14.29
CA ASP A 130 -7.22 -11.12 15.04
C ASP A 130 -7.32 -9.60 14.87
N ASP A 131 -6.46 -9.01 14.03
CA ASP A 131 -6.44 -7.59 13.71
C ASP A 131 -6.93 -7.29 12.28
N ARG A 132 -7.20 -6.01 12.02
CA ARG A 132 -7.61 -5.52 10.69
C ARG A 132 -6.84 -4.26 10.31
N LEU A 133 -6.47 -4.16 9.03
CA LEU A 133 -5.95 -2.92 8.47
C LEU A 133 -7.09 -1.97 8.11
N LEU A 134 -6.88 -0.67 8.33
CA LEU A 134 -7.73 0.36 7.73
C LEU A 134 -7.54 0.38 6.20
N PRO A 135 -8.54 0.77 5.40
CA PRO A 135 -8.48 0.66 3.94
C PRO A 135 -7.26 1.32 3.26
N SER A 136 -6.71 2.40 3.83
CA SER A 136 -5.55 3.11 3.27
C SER A 136 -4.24 2.84 4.02
N ALA A 137 -4.15 1.75 4.80
CA ALA A 137 -3.01 1.50 5.68
C ALA A 137 -1.71 1.31 4.90
N LEU A 138 -1.72 0.49 3.83
CA LEU A 138 -0.54 0.26 3.02
C LEU A 138 -0.05 1.54 2.32
N GLU A 139 -0.98 2.30 1.73
CA GLU A 139 -0.69 3.59 1.08
C GLU A 139 -0.11 4.61 2.08
N ALA A 140 -0.69 4.68 3.28
CA ALA A 140 -0.22 5.57 4.33
C ALA A 140 1.19 5.19 4.82
N GLY A 141 1.49 3.90 4.97
CA GLY A 141 2.81 3.40 5.34
C GLY A 141 3.86 3.72 4.29
N LEU A 142 3.58 3.44 3.02
CA LEU A 142 4.47 3.77 1.89
C LEU A 142 4.75 5.27 1.80
N ARG A 143 3.72 6.10 1.96
CA ARG A 143 3.90 7.56 2.00
C ARG A 143 4.83 7.98 3.13
N CYS A 144 4.68 7.39 4.31
CA CYS A 144 5.52 7.69 5.47
C CYS A 144 7.01 7.39 5.18
N PHE A 145 7.32 6.21 4.63
CA PHE A 145 8.68 5.84 4.23
C PHE A 145 9.25 6.76 3.15
N ARG A 146 8.44 7.13 2.15
CA ARG A 146 8.86 8.06 1.09
C ARG A 146 9.19 9.45 1.62
N GLU A 147 8.37 9.94 2.56
CA GLU A 147 8.57 11.25 3.20
C GLU A 147 9.72 11.23 4.22
N ASN A 148 10.09 10.06 4.74
CA ASN A 148 11.13 9.87 5.75
C ASN A 148 12.09 8.71 5.39
N PRO A 149 12.97 8.88 4.37
CA PRO A 149 13.81 7.77 3.87
C PRO A 149 14.84 7.23 4.87
N ALA A 150 15.08 7.94 5.98
CA ALA A 150 15.97 7.50 7.06
C ALA A 150 15.27 6.55 8.06
N CYS A 151 13.95 6.39 7.97
CA CYS A 151 13.21 5.42 8.75
C CYS A 151 13.20 4.08 8.00
N GLY A 152 13.78 3.04 8.58
CA GLY A 152 13.89 1.70 7.99
C GLY A 152 14.79 0.80 8.81
#